data_AF-A0A4Q5EK94-F1
#
_entry.id   AF-A0A4Q5EK94-F1
#
_cell.length_a   1.000
_cell.length_b   1.000
_cell.length_c   1.000
_cell.angle_alpha   90.00
_cell.angle_beta   90.00
_cell.angle_gamma   90.00
#
_symmetry.space_group_name_H-M   'P 1'
#
loop_
_entity.id
_entity.type
_entity.pdbx_description
1 polymer ?
#
loop_
_entity_poly.entity_id
_entity_poly.type
_entity_poly.pdbx_seq_one_letter_code
_entity_poly.pdbx_strand_id
1 'polypeptide(L)'
;MRQVFGIVRYNFFGFLRNPKVIFIFLLEFVLSFLLTGRIMVVMETYDTPVQAIEPFIWTFGDGIAVLSSSLLLLLMFSDLPKMTPITPYQLTRTTKRKWLLGQFIYVILVTVLYTVLMLLFTAVLCMKKSYPGNLWSETAAMLGYSELGKNLQVPSTVRVMESISPYGCMLQVFFLLFCYSLTLSFVILVGNLYKGKTKGMIFGLLYSVFGFLLDPKVLAAILHKEKYEMYQVNVLICWISPLNQAVYGKHNLGYDPLLPKITHSYMFFLGILVLLAVFAINRMKKYTFEFLGEKT
;
A
#
# COMPACT_ATOMS: atom_id res chain seq x y z
N MET A 1 17.05 -19.36 -12.14
CA MET A 1 15.93 -18.53 -12.62
C MET A 1 14.75 -19.35 -13.15
N ARG A 2 14.91 -20.24 -14.15
CA ARG A 2 13.79 -21.04 -14.71
C ARG A 2 12.92 -21.76 -13.67
N GLN A 3 13.55 -22.39 -12.66
CA GLN A 3 12.84 -23.07 -11.56
C GLN A 3 11.98 -22.11 -10.71
N VAL A 4 12.45 -20.87 -10.49
CA VAL A 4 11.74 -19.87 -9.69
C VAL A 4 10.50 -19.37 -10.44
N PHE A 5 10.63 -19.09 -11.73
CA PHE A 5 9.49 -18.72 -12.58
C PHE A 5 8.45 -19.83 -12.69
N GLY A 6 8.88 -21.10 -12.71
CA GLY A 6 7.96 -22.23 -12.62
C GLY A 6 7.10 -22.18 -11.36
N ILE A 7 7.71 -21.95 -10.19
CA ILE A 7 7.01 -21.82 -8.90
C ILE A 7 6.03 -20.65 -8.92
N VAL A 8 6.44 -19.50 -9.43
CA VAL A 8 5.58 -18.31 -9.57
C VAL A 8 4.37 -18.63 -10.45
N ARG A 9 4.59 -19.26 -11.62
CA ARG A 9 3.51 -19.64 -12.55
C ARG A 9 2.51 -20.58 -11.89
N TYR A 10 2.98 -21.55 -11.10
CA TYR A 10 2.10 -22.44 -10.35
C TYR A 10 1.34 -21.72 -9.22
N ASN A 11 1.96 -20.76 -8.53
CA ASN A 11 1.27 -19.96 -7.52
C ASN A 11 0.19 -19.07 -8.14
N PHE A 12 0.40 -18.56 -9.36
CA PHE A 12 -0.61 -17.84 -10.14
C PHE A 12 -1.65 -18.75 -10.81
N PHE A 13 -1.35 -20.04 -10.97
CA PHE A 13 -2.30 -20.99 -11.54
C PHE A 13 -3.55 -21.09 -10.64
N GLY A 14 -4.71 -20.78 -11.20
CA GLY A 14 -5.97 -20.71 -10.45
C GLY A 14 -6.10 -19.49 -9.52
N PHE A 15 -5.22 -18.48 -9.63
CA PHE A 15 -5.30 -17.26 -8.82
C PHE A 15 -6.65 -16.53 -9.01
N LEU A 16 -7.04 -16.27 -10.26
CA LEU A 16 -8.33 -15.64 -10.58
C LEU A 16 -9.54 -16.56 -10.40
N ARG A 17 -9.32 -17.87 -10.22
CA ARG A 17 -10.39 -18.84 -9.93
C ARG A 17 -10.61 -19.02 -8.43
N ASN A 18 -9.71 -18.52 -7.59
CA ASN A 18 -9.84 -18.61 -6.15
C ASN A 18 -10.96 -17.66 -5.68
N PRO A 19 -12.04 -18.16 -5.06
CA PRO A 19 -13.15 -17.33 -4.62
C PRO A 19 -12.70 -16.22 -3.66
N LYS A 20 -11.67 -16.46 -2.85
CA LYS A 20 -11.09 -15.46 -1.96
C LYS A 20 -10.52 -14.26 -2.73
N VAL A 21 -9.82 -14.51 -3.83
CA VAL A 21 -9.22 -13.44 -4.65
C VAL A 21 -10.32 -12.62 -5.33
N ILE A 22 -11.32 -13.31 -5.90
CA ILE A 22 -12.48 -12.65 -6.53
C ILE A 22 -13.20 -11.77 -5.51
N PHE A 23 -13.48 -12.31 -4.32
CA PHE A 23 -14.16 -11.57 -3.25
C PHE A 23 -13.38 -10.33 -2.82
N ILE A 24 -12.05 -10.44 -2.68
CA ILE A 24 -11.20 -9.29 -2.32
C ILE A 24 -11.19 -8.24 -3.43
N PHE A 25 -11.15 -8.62 -4.71
CA PHE A 25 -11.24 -7.65 -5.81
C PHE A 25 -12.61 -6.94 -5.85
N LEU A 26 -13.69 -7.63 -5.51
CA LEU A 26 -15.00 -7.00 -5.36
C LEU A 26 -15.04 -6.03 -4.18
N LEU A 27 -14.49 -6.42 -3.02
CA LEU A 27 -14.36 -5.53 -1.88
C LEU A 27 -13.48 -4.31 -2.19
N GLU A 28 -12.41 -4.50 -2.96
CA GLU A 28 -11.54 -3.42 -3.40
C GLU A 28 -12.27 -2.43 -4.29
N PHE A 29 -13.10 -2.92 -5.20
CA PHE A 29 -13.95 -2.08 -6.03
C PHE A 29 -14.94 -1.28 -5.17
N VAL A 30 -15.61 -1.93 -4.21
CA VAL A 30 -16.53 -1.26 -3.28
C VAL A 30 -15.80 -0.22 -2.42
N LEU A 31 -14.62 -0.54 -1.90
CA LEU A 31 -13.80 0.38 -1.13
C LEU A 31 -13.38 1.58 -1.98
N SER A 32 -12.90 1.33 -3.21
CA SER A 32 -12.57 2.38 -4.17
C SER A 32 -13.77 3.29 -4.46
N PHE A 33 -14.97 2.72 -4.61
CA PHE A 33 -16.21 3.49 -4.75
C PHE A 33 -16.52 4.37 -3.53
N LEU A 34 -16.43 3.82 -2.32
CA LEU A 34 -16.67 4.57 -1.08
C LEU A 34 -15.67 5.71 -0.88
N LEU A 35 -14.39 5.45 -1.15
CA LEU A 35 -13.33 6.45 -1.02
C LEU A 35 -13.46 7.56 -2.08
N THR A 36 -13.72 7.17 -3.34
CA THR A 36 -13.93 8.11 -4.45
C THR A 36 -15.23 8.91 -4.25
N GLY A 37 -16.21 8.40 -3.50
CA GLY A 37 -17.45 9.11 -3.18
C GLY A 37 -17.23 10.50 -2.57
N ARG A 38 -16.23 10.64 -1.69
CA ARG A 38 -15.86 11.95 -1.12
C ARG A 38 -15.36 12.93 -2.17
N ILE A 39 -14.66 12.42 -3.18
CA ILE A 39 -14.12 13.21 -4.29
C ILE A 39 -15.22 13.56 -5.29
N MET A 40 -16.15 12.65 -5.56
CA MET A 40 -17.28 12.91 -6.48
C MET A 40 -18.15 14.08 -6.01
N VAL A 41 -18.41 14.19 -4.69
CA VAL A 41 -19.16 15.33 -4.13
C VAL A 41 -18.44 16.65 -4.40
N VAL A 42 -17.11 16.67 -4.29
CA VAL A 42 -16.30 17.85 -4.61
C VAL A 42 -16.39 18.19 -6.09
N MET A 43 -16.29 17.18 -6.96
CA MET A 43 -16.41 17.36 -8.42
C MET A 43 -17.78 17.88 -8.84
N GLU A 44 -18.85 17.48 -8.14
CA GLU A 44 -20.19 18.00 -8.35
C GLU A 44 -20.34 19.43 -7.83
N THR A 45 -19.69 19.77 -6.72
CA THR A 45 -19.77 21.10 -6.11
C THR A 45 -19.11 22.17 -6.97
N TYR A 46 -17.94 21.86 -7.54
CA TYR A 46 -17.18 22.82 -8.36
C TYR A 46 -17.51 22.75 -9.86
N ASP A 47 -18.32 21.78 -10.29
CA ASP A 47 -18.75 21.48 -11.66
C ASP A 47 -17.70 21.73 -12.76
N THR A 48 -16.45 21.37 -12.46
CA THR A 48 -15.29 21.55 -13.34
C THR A 48 -14.73 20.19 -13.76
N PRO A 49 -14.15 20.07 -14.98
CA PRO A 49 -13.61 18.81 -15.46
C PRO A 49 -12.35 18.44 -14.66
N VAL A 50 -12.30 17.21 -14.15
CA VAL A 50 -11.17 16.70 -13.34
C VAL A 50 -10.32 15.77 -14.18
N GLN A 51 -9.01 15.76 -14.00
CA GLN A 51 -8.18 14.82 -14.75
C GLN A 51 -8.46 13.39 -14.29
N ALA A 52 -8.45 12.41 -15.19
CA ALA A 52 -8.84 11.02 -14.88
C ALA A 52 -8.07 10.33 -13.73
N ILE A 53 -6.89 10.85 -13.35
CA ILE A 53 -6.01 10.26 -12.35
C ILE A 53 -5.94 11.07 -11.04
N GLU A 54 -6.37 12.32 -11.06
CA GLU A 54 -6.45 13.15 -9.86
C GLU A 54 -7.27 12.50 -8.73
N PRO A 55 -8.41 11.83 -9.00
CA PRO A 55 -9.16 11.12 -7.96
C PRO A 55 -8.33 10.07 -7.22
N PHE A 56 -7.42 9.37 -7.92
CA PHE A 56 -6.48 8.43 -7.28
C PHE A 56 -5.51 9.16 -6.35
N ILE A 57 -4.90 10.25 -6.83
CA ILE A 57 -3.94 11.05 -6.04
C ILE A 57 -4.61 11.60 -4.78
N TRP A 58 -5.84 12.11 -4.90
CA TRP A 58 -6.57 12.70 -3.79
C TRP A 58 -7.06 11.65 -2.80
N THR A 59 -7.54 10.51 -3.31
CA THR A 59 -8.01 9.40 -2.48
C THR A 59 -6.89 8.85 -1.59
N PHE A 60 -5.70 8.61 -2.14
CA PHE A 60 -4.57 8.06 -1.40
C PHE A 60 -3.67 9.13 -0.76
N GLY A 61 -4.15 10.37 -0.72
CA GLY A 61 -3.61 11.44 0.13
C GLY A 61 -3.98 11.30 1.60
N ASP A 62 -5.02 10.52 1.92
CA ASP A 62 -5.44 10.22 3.29
C ASP A 62 -4.81 8.91 3.80
N GLY A 63 -4.20 8.96 4.99
CA GLY A 63 -3.61 7.78 5.63
C GLY A 63 -4.64 6.69 5.94
N ILE A 64 -5.89 7.07 6.21
CA ILE A 64 -6.96 6.09 6.48
C ILE A 64 -7.32 5.32 5.20
N ALA A 65 -7.32 5.99 4.04
CA ALA A 65 -7.57 5.36 2.75
C ALA A 65 -6.45 4.36 2.40
N VAL A 66 -5.18 4.76 2.61
CA VAL A 66 -4.01 3.87 2.42
C VAL A 66 -4.06 2.66 3.36
N LEU A 67 -4.44 2.87 4.62
CA LEU A 67 -4.54 1.79 5.60
C LEU A 67 -5.68 0.82 5.25
N SER A 68 -6.86 1.34 4.92
CA SER A 68 -8.02 0.52 4.59
C SER A 68 -7.82 -0.35 3.34
N SER A 69 -7.16 0.16 2.29
CA SER A 69 -6.79 -0.66 1.13
C SER A 69 -5.75 -1.72 1.53
N SER A 70 -4.71 -1.35 2.27
CA SER A 70 -3.70 -2.32 2.71
C SER A 70 -4.25 -3.48 3.58
N LEU A 71 -5.34 -3.26 4.32
CA LEU A 71 -6.01 -4.31 5.09
C LEU A 71 -6.68 -5.37 4.19
N LEU A 72 -7.23 -4.97 3.04
CA LEU A 72 -7.76 -5.93 2.07
C LEU A 72 -6.64 -6.78 1.46
N LEU A 73 -5.47 -6.18 1.25
CA LEU A 73 -4.27 -6.90 0.83
C LEU A 73 -3.81 -7.91 1.91
N LEU A 74 -3.90 -7.56 3.19
CA LEU A 74 -3.61 -8.48 4.30
C LEU A 74 -4.49 -9.73 4.23
N LEU A 75 -5.80 -9.55 3.98
CA LEU A 75 -6.73 -10.68 3.81
C LEU A 75 -6.33 -11.55 2.61
N MET A 76 -5.85 -10.95 1.51
CA MET A 76 -5.39 -11.71 0.33
C MET A 76 -4.19 -12.59 0.67
N PHE A 77 -3.31 -12.10 1.53
CA PHE A 77 -2.09 -12.78 1.95
C PHE A 77 -2.20 -13.61 3.24
N SER A 78 -3.40 -13.84 3.77
CA SER A 78 -3.62 -14.67 4.96
C SER A 78 -3.01 -16.08 4.85
N ASP A 79 -2.92 -16.62 3.63
CA ASP A 79 -2.48 -17.99 3.37
C ASP A 79 -0.99 -18.06 2.96
N LEU A 80 -0.22 -16.99 3.18
CA LEU A 80 1.21 -16.99 2.89
C LEU A 80 2.01 -17.79 3.93
N PRO A 81 3.11 -18.45 3.53
CA PRO A 81 3.48 -18.75 2.14
C PRO A 81 2.48 -19.74 1.53
N LYS A 82 2.18 -19.59 0.23
CA LYS A 82 1.15 -20.39 -0.42
C LYS A 82 1.58 -21.87 -0.49
N MET A 83 1.02 -22.67 0.41
CA MET A 83 1.26 -24.12 0.49
C MET A 83 0.24 -24.84 -0.40
N THR A 84 0.63 -25.15 -1.63
CA THR A 84 -0.15 -26.00 -2.54
C THR A 84 0.20 -27.48 -2.36
N PRO A 85 -0.64 -28.44 -2.79
CA PRO A 85 -0.32 -29.87 -2.77
C PRO A 85 0.95 -30.24 -3.54
N ILE A 86 1.42 -29.36 -4.45
CA ILE A 86 2.62 -29.54 -5.26
C ILE A 86 3.88 -29.03 -4.53
N THR A 87 3.72 -28.31 -3.42
CA THR A 87 4.84 -27.73 -2.64
C THR A 87 5.88 -28.76 -2.18
N PRO A 88 5.52 -29.95 -1.64
CA PRO A 88 6.53 -30.96 -1.31
C PRO A 88 7.36 -31.38 -2.53
N TYR A 89 6.72 -31.56 -3.68
CA TYR A 89 7.39 -31.90 -4.94
C TYR A 89 8.30 -30.78 -5.45
N GLN A 90 7.91 -29.51 -5.27
CA GLN A 90 8.77 -28.37 -5.59
C GLN A 90 9.99 -28.33 -4.68
N LEU A 91 9.84 -28.67 -3.40
CA LEU A 91 10.91 -28.65 -2.41
C LEU A 91 11.87 -29.85 -2.53
N THR A 92 11.43 -30.99 -3.07
CA THR A 92 12.34 -32.10 -3.39
C THR A 92 13.18 -31.81 -4.64
N ARG A 93 12.62 -31.10 -5.62
CA ARG A 93 13.30 -30.75 -6.88
C ARG A 93 14.10 -29.46 -6.84
N THR A 94 13.89 -28.60 -5.84
CA THR A 94 14.55 -27.28 -5.72
C THR A 94 15.04 -27.03 -4.29
N THR A 95 15.85 -25.99 -4.10
CA THR A 95 16.30 -25.62 -2.74
C THR A 95 15.26 -24.74 -2.05
N LYS A 96 15.16 -24.84 -0.72
CA LYS A 96 14.30 -23.98 0.13
C LYS A 96 14.44 -22.48 -0.18
N ARG A 97 15.67 -22.03 -0.51
CA ARG A 97 15.96 -20.64 -0.90
C ARG A 97 15.32 -20.26 -2.23
N LYS A 98 15.43 -21.11 -3.25
CA LYS A 98 14.81 -20.86 -4.57
C LYS A 98 13.29 -20.84 -4.47
N TRP A 99 12.72 -21.69 -3.62
CA TRP A 99 11.28 -21.67 -3.34
C TRP A 99 10.83 -20.39 -2.65
N LEU A 100 11.55 -19.92 -1.63
CA LEU A 100 11.26 -18.64 -0.97
C LEU A 100 11.36 -17.46 -1.94
N LEU A 101 12.38 -17.44 -2.82
CA LEU A 101 12.48 -16.42 -3.87
C LEU A 101 11.27 -16.43 -4.81
N GLY A 102 10.70 -17.60 -5.11
CA GLY A 102 9.45 -17.71 -5.86
C GLY A 102 8.27 -17.10 -5.12
N GLN A 103 8.19 -17.27 -3.80
CA GLN A 103 7.18 -16.63 -2.97
C GLN A 103 7.36 -15.10 -2.93
N PHE A 104 8.59 -14.58 -2.86
CA PHE A 104 8.84 -13.15 -2.93
C PHE A 104 8.37 -12.53 -4.24
N ILE A 105 8.72 -13.15 -5.38
CA ILE A 105 8.29 -12.66 -6.69
C ILE A 105 6.77 -12.73 -6.83
N TYR A 106 6.14 -13.80 -6.32
CA TYR A 106 4.68 -13.90 -6.28
C TYR A 106 4.04 -12.75 -5.49
N VAL A 107 4.53 -12.47 -4.28
CA VAL A 107 4.03 -11.36 -3.45
C VAL A 107 4.18 -10.03 -4.19
N ILE A 108 5.36 -9.75 -4.76
CA ILE A 108 5.62 -8.53 -5.54
C ILE A 108 4.61 -8.39 -6.68
N LEU A 109 4.44 -9.43 -7.51
CA LEU A 109 3.54 -9.39 -8.67
C LEU A 109 2.08 -9.21 -8.27
N VAL A 110 1.64 -9.87 -7.20
CA VAL A 110 0.27 -9.72 -6.69
C VAL A 110 0.04 -8.31 -6.14
N THR A 111 1.01 -7.73 -5.43
CA THR A 111 0.93 -6.35 -4.94
C THR A 111 0.92 -5.33 -6.08
N VAL A 112 1.71 -5.55 -7.15
CA VAL A 112 1.64 -4.71 -8.37
C VAL A 112 0.25 -4.83 -9.00
N LEU A 113 -0.27 -6.04 -9.19
CA LEU A 113 -1.59 -6.24 -9.78
C LEU A 113 -2.68 -5.54 -8.97
N TYR A 114 -2.64 -5.67 -7.64
CA TYR A 114 -3.59 -5.04 -6.73
C TYR A 114 -3.56 -3.51 -6.81
N THR A 115 -2.37 -2.90 -6.76
CA THR A 115 -2.21 -1.44 -6.85
C THR A 115 -2.61 -0.89 -8.23
N VAL A 116 -2.35 -1.62 -9.31
CA VAL A 116 -2.82 -1.25 -10.66
C VAL A 116 -4.34 -1.33 -10.76
N LEU A 117 -4.96 -2.39 -10.22
CA LEU A 117 -6.42 -2.51 -10.21
C LEU A 117 -7.09 -1.37 -9.44
N MET A 118 -6.52 -0.97 -8.31
CA MET A 118 -7.01 0.14 -7.52
C MET A 118 -6.93 1.48 -8.28
N LEU A 119 -5.84 1.71 -9.02
CA LEU A 119 -5.71 2.86 -9.93
C LEU A 119 -6.76 2.81 -11.05
N LEU A 120 -6.98 1.64 -11.65
CA LEU A 120 -7.98 1.48 -12.70
C LEU A 120 -9.40 1.70 -12.17
N PHE A 121 -9.75 1.17 -10.99
CA PHE A 121 -11.08 1.35 -10.40
C PHE A 121 -11.35 2.83 -10.11
N THR A 122 -10.42 3.52 -9.45
CA THR A 122 -10.56 4.96 -9.17
C THR A 122 -10.67 5.80 -10.44
N ALA A 123 -9.88 5.49 -11.48
CA ALA A 123 -9.99 6.17 -12.77
C ALA A 123 -11.34 5.90 -13.46
N VAL A 124 -11.78 4.64 -13.53
CA VAL A 124 -13.03 4.21 -14.17
C VAL A 124 -14.25 4.86 -13.51
N LEU A 125 -14.26 4.95 -12.18
CA LEU A 125 -15.36 5.54 -11.42
C LEU A 125 -15.57 7.04 -11.73
N CYS A 126 -14.50 7.77 -12.07
CA CYS A 126 -14.55 9.20 -12.36
C CYS A 126 -14.61 9.55 -13.86
N MET A 127 -14.57 8.57 -14.77
CA MET A 127 -14.45 8.83 -16.23
C MET A 127 -15.48 9.79 -16.81
N LYS A 128 -16.72 9.83 -16.28
CA LYS A 128 -17.81 10.65 -16.84
C LYS A 128 -17.53 12.16 -16.83
N LYS A 129 -16.79 12.65 -15.83
CA LYS A 129 -16.44 14.07 -15.66
C LYS A 129 -14.94 14.30 -15.84
N SER A 130 -14.25 13.38 -16.53
CA SER A 130 -12.80 13.40 -16.61
C SER A 130 -12.20 13.52 -18.00
N TYR A 131 -11.05 14.20 -18.07
CA TYR A 131 -10.26 14.37 -19.28
C TYR A 131 -8.90 13.65 -19.17
N PRO A 132 -8.32 13.17 -20.30
CA PRO A 132 -7.09 12.38 -20.31
C PRO A 132 -5.78 13.19 -20.42
N GLY A 133 -5.80 14.51 -20.16
CA GLY A 133 -4.64 15.39 -20.33
C GLY A 133 -3.59 15.22 -19.23
N ASN A 134 -2.35 15.68 -19.44
CA ASN A 134 -1.29 15.76 -18.40
C ASN A 134 -1.19 17.17 -17.78
N LEU A 135 -2.33 17.79 -17.57
CA LEU A 135 -2.44 19.10 -16.93
C LEU A 135 -3.29 18.92 -15.69
N TRP A 136 -2.99 19.70 -14.65
CA TRP A 136 -3.84 19.71 -13.47
C TRP A 136 -5.18 20.38 -13.78
N SER A 137 -6.26 19.85 -13.21
CA SER A 137 -7.59 20.42 -13.35
C SER A 137 -7.75 21.74 -12.59
N GLU A 138 -8.71 22.53 -13.02
CA GLU A 138 -9.16 23.71 -12.29
C GLU A 138 -9.69 23.34 -10.90
N THR A 139 -10.34 22.18 -10.76
CA THR A 139 -10.79 21.65 -9.47
C THR A 139 -9.61 21.40 -8.52
N ALA A 140 -8.47 20.90 -9.01
CA ALA A 140 -7.26 20.73 -8.22
C ALA A 140 -6.76 22.08 -7.67
N ALA A 141 -6.79 23.13 -8.50
CA ALA A 141 -6.37 24.46 -8.11
C ALA A 141 -7.32 25.05 -7.07
N MET A 142 -8.63 24.97 -7.31
CA MET A 142 -9.66 25.40 -6.36
C MET A 142 -9.54 24.66 -5.01
N LEU A 143 -9.31 23.35 -5.04
CA LEU A 143 -9.07 22.55 -3.84
C LEU A 143 -7.84 23.02 -3.07
N GLY A 144 -6.74 23.31 -3.77
CA GLY A 144 -5.49 23.78 -3.16
C GLY A 144 -5.60 25.11 -2.43
N TYR A 145 -6.52 25.99 -2.85
CA TYR A 145 -6.79 27.27 -2.19
C TYR A 145 -7.97 27.21 -1.19
N SER A 146 -8.79 26.16 -1.21
CA SER A 146 -9.98 26.03 -0.36
C SER A 146 -9.70 25.38 1.01
N GLU A 147 -10.52 25.71 2.03
CA GLU A 147 -10.50 24.98 3.31
C GLU A 147 -10.97 23.52 3.17
N LEU A 148 -11.77 23.23 2.14
CA LEU A 148 -12.20 21.87 1.81
C LEU A 148 -11.01 20.96 1.46
N GLY A 149 -10.00 21.47 0.75
CA GLY A 149 -8.76 20.73 0.47
C GLY A 149 -7.94 20.43 1.72
N LYS A 150 -7.90 21.36 2.70
CA LYS A 150 -7.26 21.13 4.01
C LYS A 150 -7.96 20.03 4.81
N ASN A 151 -9.29 19.96 4.74
CA ASN A 151 -10.09 18.95 5.44
C ASN A 151 -10.02 17.56 4.78
N LEU A 152 -9.99 17.52 3.45
CA LEU A 152 -9.87 16.29 2.67
C LEU A 152 -8.44 15.73 2.58
N GLN A 153 -7.45 16.39 3.22
CA GLN A 153 -6.02 16.01 3.17
C GLN A 153 -5.51 15.79 1.74
N VAL A 154 -6.09 16.50 0.78
CA VAL A 154 -5.71 16.32 -0.61
C VAL A 154 -4.28 16.81 -0.78
N PRO A 155 -3.38 16.05 -1.42
CA PRO A 155 -2.03 16.52 -1.73
C PRO A 155 -2.03 17.54 -2.88
N SER A 156 -3.01 18.43 -2.91
CA SER A 156 -3.13 19.56 -3.83
C SER A 156 -2.51 20.80 -3.20
N THR A 157 -1.31 20.68 -2.63
CA THR A 157 -0.59 21.90 -2.25
C THR A 157 -0.16 22.59 -3.55
N VAL A 158 -0.38 23.90 -3.62
CA VAL A 158 -0.11 24.71 -4.82
C VAL A 158 1.30 24.44 -5.38
N ARG A 159 2.28 24.22 -4.51
CA ARG A 159 3.67 23.86 -4.92
C ARG A 159 3.82 22.51 -5.61
N VAL A 160 2.99 21.51 -5.32
CA VAL A 160 2.99 20.24 -6.07
C VAL A 160 2.51 20.47 -7.49
N MET A 161 1.47 21.28 -7.64
CA MET A 161 0.91 21.60 -8.95
C MET A 161 1.89 22.40 -9.82
N GLU A 162 2.69 23.28 -9.19
CA GLU A 162 3.73 24.07 -9.85
C GLU A 162 5.00 23.26 -10.19
N SER A 163 5.32 22.21 -9.42
CA SER A 163 6.60 21.49 -9.54
C SER A 163 6.54 20.21 -10.35
N ILE A 164 5.41 19.50 -10.36
CA ILE A 164 5.29 18.15 -10.94
C ILE A 164 3.99 18.02 -11.73
N SER A 165 4.07 17.40 -12.91
CA SER A 165 2.89 17.04 -13.70
C SER A 165 2.06 15.94 -13.00
N PRO A 166 0.74 15.88 -13.22
CA PRO A 166 -0.11 14.93 -12.52
C PRO A 166 0.26 13.45 -12.72
N TYR A 167 0.69 13.02 -13.92
CA TYR A 167 1.19 11.65 -14.13
C TYR A 167 2.47 11.39 -13.32
N GLY A 168 3.33 12.40 -13.15
CA GLY A 168 4.51 12.31 -12.30
C GLY A 168 4.15 12.13 -10.82
N CYS A 169 3.17 12.89 -10.33
CA CYS A 169 2.65 12.76 -8.97
C CYS A 169 1.98 11.39 -8.77
N MET A 170 1.16 10.94 -9.72
CA MET A 170 0.56 9.61 -9.72
C MET A 170 1.60 8.51 -9.57
N LEU A 171 2.69 8.53 -10.36
CA LEU A 171 3.75 7.53 -10.24
C LEU A 171 4.36 7.53 -8.83
N GLN A 172 4.60 8.72 -8.25
CA GLN A 172 5.16 8.82 -6.90
C GLN A 172 4.21 8.22 -5.84
N VAL A 173 2.92 8.58 -5.88
CA VAL A 173 1.88 8.02 -4.99
C VAL A 173 1.76 6.51 -5.18
N PHE A 174 1.71 6.06 -6.43
CA PHE A 174 1.64 4.64 -6.78
C PHE A 174 2.80 3.86 -6.19
N PHE A 175 4.04 4.35 -6.34
CA PHE A 175 5.22 3.70 -5.77
C PHE A 175 5.24 3.71 -4.24
N LEU A 176 4.79 4.78 -3.59
CA LEU A 176 4.70 4.84 -2.13
C LEU A 176 3.71 3.80 -1.59
N LEU A 177 2.52 3.76 -2.19
CA LEU A 177 1.49 2.79 -1.84
C LEU A 177 1.94 1.36 -2.10
N PHE A 178 2.58 1.12 -3.25
CA PHE A 178 3.15 -0.18 -3.60
C PHE A 178 4.20 -0.62 -2.56
N CYS A 179 5.12 0.27 -2.17
CA CYS A 179 6.13 -0.01 -1.17
C CYS A 179 5.53 -0.35 0.20
N TYR A 180 4.55 0.44 0.68
CA TYR A 180 3.85 0.18 1.94
C TYR A 180 3.08 -1.14 1.94
N SER A 181 2.36 -1.39 0.85
CA SER A 181 1.64 -2.65 0.63
C SER A 181 2.60 -3.85 0.61
N LEU A 182 3.77 -3.67 0.00
CA LEU A 182 4.80 -4.69 -0.08
C LEU A 182 5.45 -4.96 1.28
N THR A 183 5.76 -3.92 2.07
CA THR A 183 6.32 -4.10 3.43
C THR A 183 5.35 -4.85 4.32
N LEU A 184 4.07 -4.49 4.30
CA LEU A 184 3.02 -5.22 5.02
C LEU A 184 2.98 -6.70 4.63
N SER A 185 3.04 -6.99 3.33
CA SER A 185 3.02 -8.36 2.81
C SER A 185 4.24 -9.18 3.25
N PHE A 186 5.42 -8.55 3.29
CA PHE A 186 6.65 -9.19 3.79
C PHE A 186 6.63 -9.41 5.31
N VAL A 187 6.03 -8.49 6.08
CA VAL A 187 5.82 -8.67 7.52
C VAL A 187 4.96 -9.91 7.79
N ILE A 188 3.87 -10.10 7.03
CA ILE A 188 3.01 -11.28 7.14
C ILE A 188 3.79 -12.55 6.80
N LEU A 189 4.52 -12.55 5.69
CA LEU A 189 5.31 -13.69 5.25
C LEU A 189 6.36 -14.10 6.30
N VAL A 190 7.13 -13.15 6.83
CA VAL A 190 8.15 -13.40 7.85
C VAL A 190 7.50 -13.89 9.14
N GLY A 191 6.40 -13.25 9.58
CA GLY A 191 5.66 -13.67 10.77
C GLY A 191 5.18 -15.12 10.68
N ASN A 192 4.66 -15.52 9.51
CA ASN A 192 4.21 -16.88 9.24
C ASN A 192 5.37 -17.89 9.23
N LEU A 193 6.56 -17.50 8.72
CA LEU A 193 7.76 -18.34 8.74
C LEU A 193 8.36 -18.51 10.15
N TYR A 194 8.22 -17.51 11.02
CA TYR A 194 8.82 -17.56 12.36
C TYR A 194 8.03 -18.38 13.35
N LYS A 195 6.71 -18.16 13.45
CA LYS A 195 5.90 -18.67 14.55
C LYS A 195 4.60 -19.37 14.10
N GLY A 196 4.46 -19.72 12.82
CA GLY A 196 3.32 -20.46 12.27
C GLY A 196 2.27 -19.60 11.55
N LYS A 197 1.38 -20.25 10.79
CA LYS A 197 0.48 -19.63 9.79
C LYS A 197 -0.47 -18.53 10.31
N THR A 198 -0.80 -18.52 11.60
CA THR A 198 -1.71 -17.53 12.19
C THR A 198 -0.99 -16.26 12.64
N LYS A 199 0.32 -16.33 12.91
CA LYS A 199 1.02 -15.21 13.57
C LYS A 199 1.41 -14.10 12.61
N GLY A 200 1.60 -14.39 11.32
CA GLY A 200 1.84 -13.37 10.30
C GLY A 200 0.67 -12.42 10.14
N MET A 201 -0.58 -12.91 10.23
CA MET A 201 -1.75 -12.02 10.26
C MET A 201 -1.73 -11.10 11.49
N ILE A 202 -1.39 -11.63 12.67
CA ILE A 202 -1.27 -10.83 13.91
C ILE A 202 -0.19 -9.75 13.74
N PHE A 203 0.98 -10.10 13.19
CA PHE A 203 2.03 -9.11 12.93
C PHE A 203 1.63 -8.06 11.89
N GLY A 204 0.91 -8.44 10.83
CA GLY A 204 0.36 -7.49 9.85
C GLY A 204 -0.68 -6.53 10.45
N LEU A 205 -1.55 -7.04 11.33
CA LEU A 205 -2.51 -6.22 12.07
C LEU A 205 -1.81 -5.27 13.05
N LEU A 206 -0.82 -5.76 13.82
CA LEU A 206 -0.02 -4.93 14.71
C LEU A 206 0.72 -3.82 13.95
N TYR A 207 1.27 -4.13 12.77
CA TYR A 207 1.90 -3.14 11.90
C TYR A 207 0.90 -2.07 11.42
N SER A 208 -0.32 -2.47 11.07
CA SER A 208 -1.38 -1.55 10.65
C SER A 208 -1.85 -0.67 11.81
N VAL A 209 -2.08 -1.26 12.99
CA VAL A 209 -2.45 -0.53 14.22
C VAL A 209 -1.35 0.43 14.64
N PHE A 210 -0.08 0.03 14.54
CA PHE A 210 1.06 0.91 14.79
C PHE A 210 1.08 2.10 13.83
N GLY A 211 0.81 1.87 12.54
CA GLY A 211 0.65 2.95 11.56
C GLY A 211 -0.48 3.91 11.90
N PHE A 212 -1.65 3.39 12.30
CA PHE A 212 -2.82 4.16 12.69
C PHE A 212 -2.61 4.97 13.98
N LEU A 213 -2.03 4.34 15.01
CA LEU A 213 -1.72 5.01 16.27
C LEU A 213 -0.70 6.12 16.10
N LEU A 214 0.15 6.04 15.07
CA LEU A 214 1.08 7.10 14.73
C LEU A 214 0.51 8.08 13.71
N ASP A 215 -0.81 8.14 13.50
CA ASP A 215 -1.40 9.25 12.75
C ASP A 215 -1.40 10.52 13.63
N PRO A 216 -0.87 11.67 13.13
CA PRO A 216 -0.89 12.94 13.83
C PRO A 216 -2.25 13.34 14.41
N LYS A 217 -3.35 13.05 13.71
CA LYS A 217 -4.72 13.36 14.17
C LYS A 217 -5.11 12.51 15.38
N VAL A 218 -4.81 11.22 15.31
CA VAL A 218 -5.13 10.25 16.39
C VAL A 218 -4.27 10.57 17.61
N LEU A 219 -2.99 10.87 17.43
CA LEU A 219 -2.11 11.25 18.54
C LEU A 219 -2.48 12.58 19.17
N ALA A 220 -2.85 13.59 18.38
CA ALA A 220 -3.33 14.86 18.92
C ALA A 220 -4.61 14.66 19.77
N ALA A 221 -5.50 13.78 19.33
CA ALA A 221 -6.70 13.42 20.09
C ALA A 221 -6.38 12.67 21.39
N ILE A 222 -5.41 11.74 21.37
CA ILE A 222 -5.01 10.96 22.55
C ILE A 222 -4.22 11.81 23.57
N LEU A 223 -3.32 12.68 23.10
CA LEU A 223 -2.48 13.52 23.97
C LEU A 223 -3.15 14.82 24.40
N HIS A 224 -4.36 15.14 23.90
CA HIS A 224 -5.07 16.40 24.17
C HIS A 224 -4.20 17.66 23.95
N LYS A 225 -3.33 17.64 22.93
CA LYS A 225 -2.42 18.76 22.62
C LYS A 225 -2.90 19.60 21.44
N GLU A 226 -2.68 20.91 21.52
CA GLU A 226 -2.98 21.83 20.42
C GLU A 226 -2.09 21.59 19.19
N LYS A 227 -2.61 21.94 18.00
CA LYS A 227 -1.96 21.72 16.70
C LYS A 227 -0.55 22.32 16.59
N TYR A 228 -0.26 23.40 17.31
CA TYR A 228 1.02 24.12 17.23
C TYR A 228 2.14 23.43 18.03
N GLU A 229 1.85 22.87 19.21
CA GLU A 229 2.83 22.16 20.03
C GLU A 229 3.23 20.79 19.43
N MET A 230 2.38 20.25 18.56
CA MET A 230 2.58 18.94 17.95
C MET A 230 3.52 18.97 16.75
N TYR A 231 4.04 20.12 16.31
CA TYR A 231 4.87 20.18 15.08
C TYR A 231 6.11 19.29 15.15
N GLN A 232 6.92 19.40 16.20
CA GLN A 232 8.14 18.57 16.34
C GLN A 232 7.81 17.08 16.45
N VAL A 233 6.73 16.77 17.17
CA VAL A 233 6.22 15.41 17.33
C VAL A 233 5.74 14.87 15.98
N ASN A 234 5.00 15.65 15.19
CA ASN A 234 4.52 15.30 13.86
C ASN A 234 5.68 15.07 12.88
N VAL A 235 6.73 15.88 12.94
CA VAL A 235 7.95 15.65 12.14
C VAL A 235 8.55 14.29 12.48
N LEU A 236 8.82 14.00 13.76
CA LEU A 236 9.35 12.71 14.19
C LEU A 236 8.47 11.53 13.78
N ILE A 237 7.16 11.69 13.91
CA ILE A 237 6.16 10.69 13.52
C ILE A 237 6.16 10.46 12.00
N CYS A 238 6.39 11.48 11.18
CA CYS A 238 6.55 11.30 9.72
C CYS A 238 7.80 10.50 9.38
N TRP A 239 8.86 10.57 10.20
CA TRP A 239 10.07 9.75 10.04
C TRP A 239 9.90 8.31 10.54
N ILE A 240 9.11 8.07 11.59
CA ILE A 240 9.01 6.75 12.22
C ILE A 240 7.85 5.93 11.64
N SER A 241 6.70 6.55 11.39
CA SER A 241 5.48 5.85 11.00
C SER A 241 5.56 5.38 9.55
N PRO A 242 5.47 4.05 9.30
CA PRO A 242 5.42 3.54 7.94
C PRO A 242 4.18 4.01 7.17
N LEU A 243 3.08 4.31 7.87
CA LEU A 243 1.86 4.83 7.25
C LEU A 243 2.06 6.27 6.78
N ASN A 244 2.66 7.15 7.60
CA ASN A 244 2.89 8.53 7.19
C ASN A 244 3.92 8.64 6.07
N GLN A 245 4.92 7.74 6.04
CA GLN A 245 5.84 7.65 4.91
C GLN A 245 5.19 7.13 3.62
N ALA A 246 4.03 6.47 3.70
CA ALA A 246 3.27 6.06 2.52
C ALA A 246 2.37 7.18 1.98
N VAL A 247 2.04 8.17 2.81
CA VAL A 247 1.11 9.26 2.46
C VAL A 247 1.87 10.41 1.80
N TYR A 248 1.54 10.69 0.54
CA TYR A 248 2.23 11.71 -0.25
C TYR A 248 2.19 13.10 0.41
N GLY A 249 1.03 13.52 0.93
CA GLY A 249 0.84 14.83 1.56
C GLY A 249 1.64 15.08 2.84
N LYS A 250 2.34 14.07 3.40
CA LYS A 250 3.19 14.19 4.60
C LYS A 250 4.67 14.41 4.29
N HIS A 251 5.04 14.44 3.02
CA HIS A 251 6.43 14.65 2.60
C HIS A 251 6.75 16.13 2.44
N ASN A 252 8.05 16.44 2.35
CA ASN A 252 8.49 17.79 2.02
C ASN A 252 8.13 18.13 0.57
N LEU A 253 7.11 18.97 0.40
CA LEU A 253 6.64 19.52 -0.87
C LEU A 253 7.17 20.95 -1.12
N GLY A 254 8.30 21.28 -0.49
CA GLY A 254 8.99 22.56 -0.60
C GLY A 254 8.66 23.56 0.52
N TYR A 255 7.71 23.27 1.42
CA TYR A 255 7.32 24.18 2.50
C TYR A 255 8.19 24.03 3.76
N ASP A 256 8.47 22.80 4.19
CA ASP A 256 9.16 22.51 5.44
C ASP A 256 10.40 21.62 5.21
N PRO A 257 11.62 22.13 5.45
CA PRO A 257 12.85 21.37 5.23
C PRO A 257 13.02 20.18 6.19
N LEU A 258 12.28 20.15 7.30
CA LEU A 258 12.36 19.12 8.34
C LEU A 258 11.57 17.84 8.01
N LEU A 259 10.65 17.91 7.05
CA LEU A 259 9.86 16.76 6.61
C LEU A 259 10.68 15.83 5.69
N PRO A 260 10.41 14.52 5.70
CA PRO A 260 11.10 13.58 4.83
C PRO A 260 10.78 13.88 3.36
N LYS A 261 11.82 13.89 2.52
CA LYS A 261 11.66 13.84 1.06
C LYS A 261 11.14 12.46 0.65
N ILE A 262 10.43 12.39 -0.48
CA ILE A 262 9.90 11.14 -1.04
C ILE A 262 11.01 10.09 -1.24
N THR A 263 12.20 10.53 -1.64
CA THR A 263 13.38 9.65 -1.78
C THR A 263 13.80 8.98 -0.47
N HIS A 264 13.70 9.69 0.66
CA HIS A 264 13.99 9.10 1.97
C HIS A 264 12.99 7.99 2.31
N SER A 265 11.71 8.18 1.98
CA SER A 265 10.68 7.16 2.21
C SER A 265 10.90 5.92 1.34
N TYR A 266 11.32 6.07 0.08
CA TYR A 266 11.71 4.93 -0.74
C TYR A 266 12.91 4.16 -0.14
N MET A 267 13.93 4.88 0.34
CA MET A 267 15.08 4.24 1.00
C MET A 267 14.68 3.54 2.30
N PHE A 268 13.78 4.13 3.09
CA PHE A 268 13.26 3.54 4.31
C PHE A 268 12.51 2.23 4.03
N PHE A 269 11.57 2.23 3.09
CA PHE A 269 10.84 1.01 2.72
C PHE A 269 11.77 -0.06 2.13
N LEU A 270 12.72 0.34 1.28
CA LEU A 270 13.70 -0.59 0.71
C LEU A 270 14.59 -1.20 1.81
N GLY A 271 15.06 -0.40 2.77
CA GLY A 271 15.81 -0.88 3.92
C GLY A 271 15.03 -1.92 4.74
N ILE A 272 13.77 -1.63 5.05
CA ILE A 272 12.88 -2.59 5.75
C ILE A 272 12.68 -3.86 4.94
N LEU A 273 12.44 -3.77 3.63
CA LEU A 273 12.27 -4.94 2.76
C LEU A 273 13.51 -5.83 2.72
N VAL A 274 14.71 -5.22 2.63
CA VAL A 274 15.98 -5.97 2.65
C VAL A 274 16.14 -6.67 4.00
N LEU A 275 15.90 -5.99 5.12
CA LEU A 275 15.96 -6.59 6.45
C LEU A 275 14.99 -7.77 6.59
N LEU A 276 13.72 -7.60 6.18
CA LEU A 276 12.71 -8.65 6.20
C LEU A 276 13.09 -9.84 5.30
N ALA A 277 13.64 -9.57 4.11
CA ALA A 277 14.11 -10.61 3.21
C ALA A 277 15.28 -11.41 3.83
N VAL A 278 16.23 -10.75 4.47
CA VAL A 278 17.34 -11.40 5.19
C VAL A 278 16.81 -12.26 6.34
N PHE A 279 15.87 -11.76 7.15
CA PHE A 279 15.24 -12.53 8.22
C PHE A 279 14.52 -13.77 7.69
N ALA A 280 13.75 -13.64 6.60
CA ALA A 280 13.09 -14.76 5.96
C ALA A 280 14.10 -15.81 5.46
N ILE A 281 15.16 -15.41 4.76
CA ILE A 281 16.21 -16.31 4.25
C ILE A 281 16.93 -17.04 5.39
N ASN A 282 17.25 -16.33 6.48
CA ASN A 282 17.88 -16.91 7.66
C ASN A 282 16.97 -17.92 8.35
N ARG A 283 15.67 -17.62 8.44
CA ARG A 283 14.69 -18.53 9.06
C ARG A 283 14.46 -19.79 8.23
N MET A 284 14.49 -19.70 6.90
CA MET A 284 14.33 -20.87 6.01
C MET A 284 15.36 -21.98 6.26
N LYS A 285 16.53 -21.68 6.83
CA LYS A 285 17.53 -22.69 7.22
C LYS A 285 16.98 -23.64 8.29
N LYS A 286 16.15 -23.14 9.20
CA LYS A 286 15.58 -23.86 10.35
C LYS A 286 14.09 -24.19 10.19
N TYR A 287 13.50 -23.89 9.02
CA TYR A 287 12.07 -24.07 8.78
C TYR A 287 11.75 -25.53 8.43
N THR A 288 10.85 -26.12 9.21
CA THR A 288 10.22 -27.42 8.98
C THR A 288 8.92 -27.20 8.22
N PHE A 289 8.72 -27.93 7.12
CA PHE A 289 7.49 -27.84 6.36
C PHE A 289 6.51 -28.89 6.87
N GLU A 290 5.36 -28.46 7.36
CA GLU A 290 4.25 -29.34 7.67
C GLU A 290 3.41 -29.53 6.40
N PHE A 291 3.36 -30.76 5.89
CA PHE A 291 2.56 -31.11 4.72
C PHE A 291 1.25 -31.76 5.16
N LEU A 292 0.14 -31.42 4.49
CA LEU A 292 -1.16 -32.07 4.71
C LEU A 292 -1.05 -33.54 4.31
N GLY A 293 -0.82 -34.39 5.32
CA GLY A 293 -0.53 -35.82 5.19
C GLY A 293 0.12 -36.40 6.45
N GLU A 294 0.87 -35.59 7.21
CA GLU A 294 1.35 -35.99 8.55
C GLU A 294 0.27 -35.68 9.60
N LYS A 295 -0.68 -36.60 9.73
CA LYS A 295 -1.37 -36.81 11.01
C LYS A 295 -0.65 -37.98 11.70
N THR A 296 0.16 -37.67 12.70
CA THR A 296 0.38 -38.57 13.84
C THR A 296 -0.53 -38.11 14.95
#